data_AF-A0A359BAZ0-F1
#
_entry.id   AF-A0A359BAZ0-F1
#
_cell.length_a   1.000
_cell.length_b   1.000
_cell.length_c   1.000
_cell.angle_alpha   90.00
_cell.angle_beta   90.00
_cell.angle_gamma   90.00
#
_symmetry.space_group_name_H-M   'P 1'
#
loop_
_entity.id
_entity.type
_entity.pdbx_description
1 polymer ?
#
loop_
_entity_poly.entity_id
_entity_poly.type
_entity_poly.pdbx_seq_one_letter_code
_entity_poly.pdbx_strand_id
1 'polypeptide(L)'
;MGKTKNSGLGVGTSGSPQGSIVQNNVNIKIENLIRKNMLKLLDIAGVKYNPDNVLFVIKDISNQLIWLESGDENVGLFHIKARHSREFQEKYGIKSENIAEHLKSFITTGKLEYSIIVKKNGNEGYERLYSKNGKYYLLTGVGKNGFLVSAYPVKEKTAKTLIKRNTKWKKK
;
A
#
# COMPACT_ATOMS: atom_id res chain seq x y z
N MET A 1 15.09 -38.95 -62.60
CA MET A 1 15.70 -39.51 -61.38
C MET A 1 16.58 -38.48 -60.71
N GLY A 2 16.58 -38.40 -59.36
CA GLY A 2 17.63 -37.75 -58.56
C GLY A 2 17.21 -36.51 -57.76
N LYS A 3 16.82 -36.70 -56.49
CA LYS A 3 16.61 -35.66 -55.47
C LYS A 3 17.94 -35.23 -54.84
N THR A 4 18.06 -33.98 -54.35
CA THR A 4 18.39 -33.65 -52.95
C THR A 4 18.05 -32.21 -52.59
N LYS A 5 17.45 -32.04 -51.41
CA LYS A 5 17.11 -30.77 -50.75
C LYS A 5 18.35 -30.20 -50.06
N ASN A 6 18.42 -28.88 -49.88
CA ASN A 6 18.98 -28.34 -48.64
C ASN A 6 18.30 -27.03 -48.23
N SER A 7 17.97 -27.01 -46.95
CA SER A 7 17.18 -26.06 -46.19
C SER A 7 18.07 -25.14 -45.37
N GLY A 8 17.60 -23.91 -45.14
CA GLY A 8 17.79 -23.23 -43.86
C GLY A 8 18.75 -22.05 -43.86
N LEU A 9 18.22 -20.90 -43.47
CA LEU A 9 18.82 -20.01 -42.46
C LEU A 9 17.74 -19.01 -42.03
N GLY A 10 16.86 -19.46 -41.14
CA GLY A 10 16.07 -18.57 -40.31
C GLY A 10 17.02 -17.90 -39.32
N VAL A 11 17.20 -16.59 -39.46
CA VAL A 11 17.95 -15.77 -38.50
C VAL A 11 17.07 -15.61 -37.26
N GLY A 12 17.24 -16.52 -36.31
CA GLY A 12 16.74 -16.35 -34.95
C GLY A 12 17.55 -15.26 -34.26
N THR A 13 16.91 -14.16 -33.89
CA THR A 13 17.48 -13.17 -32.98
C THR A 13 17.55 -13.79 -31.58
N SER A 14 18.68 -14.42 -31.25
CA SER A 14 19.04 -14.80 -29.89
C SER A 14 19.22 -13.53 -29.06
N GLY A 15 18.25 -13.21 -28.20
CA GLY A 15 18.39 -12.15 -27.21
C GLY A 15 19.56 -12.45 -26.27
N SER A 16 20.55 -11.56 -26.23
CA SER A 16 21.76 -11.69 -25.42
C SER A 16 21.43 -11.76 -23.92
N PRO A 17 21.84 -12.81 -23.19
CA PRO A 17 21.59 -12.96 -21.75
C PRO A 17 22.21 -11.87 -20.86
N GLN A 18 23.27 -11.18 -21.33
CA GLN A 18 23.94 -10.14 -20.55
C GLN A 18 23.03 -8.94 -20.20
N GLY A 19 22.15 -8.51 -21.10
CA GLY A 19 21.29 -7.33 -20.85
C GLY A 19 20.28 -7.56 -19.73
N SER A 20 19.73 -8.78 -19.67
CA SER A 20 18.72 -9.20 -18.67
C SER A 20 19.32 -9.35 -17.27
N ILE A 21 20.53 -9.93 -17.17
CA ILE A 21 21.21 -10.16 -15.89
C ILE A 21 21.62 -8.84 -15.22
N VAL A 22 22.13 -7.88 -16.00
CA VAL A 22 22.53 -6.56 -15.48
C VAL A 22 21.33 -5.76 -14.99
N GLN A 23 20.20 -5.77 -15.71
CA GLN A 23 18.97 -5.08 -15.29
C GLN A 23 18.41 -5.66 -13.99
N ASN A 24 18.41 -6.98 -13.83
CA ASN A 24 17.94 -7.63 -12.61
C ASN A 24 18.77 -7.22 -11.38
N ASN A 25 20.10 -7.18 -11.50
CA ASN A 25 20.99 -6.79 -10.41
C ASN A 25 20.81 -5.31 -10.01
N VAL A 26 20.57 -4.42 -10.98
CA VAL A 26 20.27 -3.01 -10.72
C VAL A 26 18.95 -2.86 -9.98
N ASN A 27 17.90 -3.57 -10.41
CA ASN A 27 16.59 -3.54 -9.75
C ASN A 27 16.66 -3.99 -8.29
N ILE A 28 17.35 -5.11 -8.01
CA ILE A 28 17.56 -5.61 -6.64
C ILE A 28 18.26 -4.56 -5.76
N LYS A 29 19.30 -3.88 -6.30
CA LYS A 29 20.01 -2.85 -5.56
C LYS A 29 19.14 -1.63 -5.26
N ILE A 30 18.29 -1.23 -6.21
CA ILE A 30 17.33 -0.13 -6.04
C ILE A 30 16.29 -0.48 -4.98
N GLU A 31 15.69 -1.66 -5.04
CA GLU A 31 14.71 -2.13 -4.06
C GLU A 31 15.30 -2.18 -2.64
N ASN A 32 16.52 -2.70 -2.51
CA ASN A 32 17.24 -2.72 -1.23
C ASN A 32 17.50 -1.31 -0.69
N LEU A 33 17.88 -0.36 -1.55
CA LEU A 33 18.12 1.02 -1.14
C LEU A 33 16.82 1.70 -0.71
N ILE A 34 15.73 1.49 -1.45
CA ILE A 34 14.39 1.97 -1.11
C ILE A 34 13.96 1.40 0.24
N ARG A 35 14.09 0.08 0.44
CA ARG A 35 13.77 -0.58 1.71
C ARG A 35 14.59 0.00 2.86
N LYS A 36 15.90 0.14 2.71
CA LYS A 36 16.77 0.73 3.72
C LYS A 36 16.36 2.17 4.08
N ASN A 37 16.02 2.98 3.08
CA ASN A 37 15.55 4.34 3.32
C ASN A 37 14.20 4.38 4.05
N MET A 38 13.28 3.47 3.70
CA MET A 38 12.00 3.31 4.37
C MET A 38 12.15 2.94 5.85
N LEU A 39 13.01 1.99 6.17
CA LEU A 39 13.28 1.59 7.56
C LEU A 39 13.96 2.70 8.35
N LYS A 40 14.89 3.43 7.73
CA LYS A 40 15.54 4.61 8.34
C LYS A 40 14.52 5.68 8.77
N LEU A 41 13.40 5.83 8.06
CA LEU A 41 12.32 6.75 8.47
C LEU A 41 11.66 6.30 9.78
N LEU A 42 11.51 5.00 9.99
CA LEU A 42 10.98 4.45 11.25
C LEU A 42 11.98 4.60 12.39
N ASP A 43 13.28 4.40 12.13
CA ASP A 43 14.34 4.61 13.11
C ASP A 43 14.41 6.06 13.58
N ILE A 44 14.36 7.02 12.64
CA ILE A 44 14.32 8.46 12.95
C ILE A 44 13.07 8.81 13.76
N ALA A 45 11.94 8.15 13.49
CA ALA A 45 10.71 8.34 14.23
C ALA A 45 10.70 7.65 15.62
N GLY A 46 11.74 6.87 15.96
CA GLY A 46 11.86 6.19 17.25
C GLY A 46 10.81 5.10 17.48
N VAL A 47 10.25 4.54 16.40
CA VAL A 47 9.19 3.53 16.49
C VAL A 47 9.82 2.14 16.61
N LYS A 48 9.25 1.29 17.47
CA LYS A 48 9.64 -0.13 17.55
C LYS A 48 8.94 -0.91 16.43
N TYR A 49 9.69 -1.64 15.63
CA TYR A 49 9.19 -2.47 14.54
C TYR A 49 10.13 -3.67 14.30
N ASN A 50 9.62 -4.70 13.62
CA ASN A 50 10.46 -5.77 13.07
C ASN A 50 10.71 -5.50 11.57
N PRO A 51 11.95 -5.26 11.13
CA PRO A 51 12.31 -4.98 9.74
C PRO A 51 11.77 -5.98 8.71
N ASP A 52 11.63 -7.24 9.09
CA ASP A 52 11.19 -8.32 8.19
C ASP A 52 9.69 -8.29 7.95
N ASN A 53 8.93 -7.78 8.92
CA ASN A 53 7.47 -7.69 8.84
C ASN A 53 6.98 -6.41 8.16
N VAL A 54 7.82 -5.38 8.03
CA VAL A 54 7.43 -4.11 7.41
C VAL A 54 7.20 -4.30 5.92
N LEU A 55 5.99 -3.96 5.47
CA LEU A 55 5.56 -4.05 4.08
C LEU A 55 5.74 -2.73 3.35
N PHE A 56 5.36 -1.62 4.00
CA PHE A 56 5.68 -0.30 3.50
C PHE A 56 5.75 0.76 4.60
N VAL A 57 6.44 1.85 4.27
CA VAL A 57 6.57 3.09 5.03
C VAL A 57 6.45 4.22 4.03
N ILE A 58 5.50 5.13 4.25
CA ILE A 58 5.26 6.28 3.39
C ILE A 58 5.01 7.51 4.24
N LYS A 59 5.11 8.69 3.62
CA LYS A 59 4.49 9.90 4.13
C LYS A 59 3.32 10.25 3.23
N ASP A 60 2.18 10.56 3.84
CA ASP A 60 1.03 11.01 3.08
C ASP A 60 1.14 12.51 2.72
N ILE A 61 0.10 13.05 2.09
CA ILE A 61 0.04 14.48 1.70
C ILE A 61 0.08 15.45 2.90
N SER A 62 -0.20 14.97 4.12
CA SER A 62 -0.05 15.74 5.36
C SER A 62 1.36 15.66 5.96
N ASN A 63 2.30 15.05 5.23
CA ASN A 63 3.66 14.74 5.67
C ASN A 63 3.71 13.82 6.90
N GLN A 64 2.60 13.12 7.21
CA GLN A 64 2.55 12.18 8.32
C GLN A 64 3.04 10.81 7.88
N LEU A 65 3.91 10.23 8.72
CA LEU A 65 4.38 8.87 8.58
C LEU A 65 3.21 7.89 8.70
N ILE A 66 3.07 7.00 7.73
CA ILE A 66 2.14 5.86 7.75
C ILE A 66 2.92 4.63 7.33
N TRP A 67 2.80 3.55 8.10
CA TRP A 67 3.47 2.29 7.80
C TRP A 67 2.59 1.10 8.12
N LEU A 68 2.82 0.01 7.40
CA LEU A 68 2.07 -1.23 7.52
C LEU A 68 3.04 -2.40 7.63
N GLU A 69 2.70 -3.35 8.49
CA GLU A 69 3.41 -4.62 8.64
C GLU A 69 2.47 -5.81 8.38
N SER A 70 3.03 -7.01 8.30
CA SER A 70 2.27 -8.26 8.16
C SER A 70 1.16 -8.37 9.21
N GLY A 71 1.49 -8.11 10.47
CA GLY A 71 0.54 -8.08 11.59
C GLY A 71 -0.01 -9.45 11.97
N ASP A 72 -1.14 -9.44 12.65
CA ASP A 72 -1.85 -10.62 13.17
C ASP A 72 -3.38 -10.46 13.01
N GLU A 73 -4.17 -11.29 13.67
CA GLU A 73 -5.64 -11.26 13.64
C GLU A 73 -6.27 -9.94 14.15
N ASN A 74 -5.53 -9.16 14.91
CA ASN A 74 -5.98 -7.92 15.55
C ASN A 74 -5.52 -6.67 14.80
N VAL A 75 -4.33 -6.69 14.18
CA VAL A 75 -3.73 -5.50 13.55
C VAL A 75 -2.96 -5.83 12.26
N GLY A 76 -2.75 -4.82 11.41
CA GLY A 76 -1.87 -4.89 10.24
C GLY A 76 -2.51 -5.59 9.03
N LEU A 77 -1.69 -6.06 8.09
CA LEU A 77 -2.19 -6.62 6.84
C LEU A 77 -3.02 -7.89 7.05
N PHE A 78 -2.64 -8.76 7.98
CA PHE A 78 -3.38 -9.99 8.27
C PHE A 78 -4.80 -9.66 8.71
N HIS A 79 -4.98 -8.74 9.66
CA HIS A 79 -6.29 -8.26 10.08
C HIS A 79 -7.10 -7.69 8.90
N ILE A 80 -6.49 -6.83 8.08
CA ILE A 80 -7.15 -6.25 6.90
C ILE A 80 -7.60 -7.34 5.93
N LYS A 81 -6.76 -8.33 5.65
CA LYS A 81 -7.11 -9.46 4.76
C LYS A 81 -8.23 -10.31 5.36
N ALA A 82 -8.10 -10.70 6.63
CA ALA A 82 -9.05 -11.57 7.30
C ALA A 82 -10.44 -10.93 7.42
N ARG A 83 -10.51 -9.62 7.65
CA ARG A 83 -11.77 -8.91 7.88
C ARG A 83 -12.35 -8.22 6.66
N HIS A 84 -11.50 -7.76 5.74
CA HIS A 84 -11.92 -6.83 4.69
C HIS A 84 -11.58 -7.26 3.26
N SER A 85 -10.86 -8.37 3.05
CA SER A 85 -10.46 -8.81 1.69
C SER A 85 -11.65 -8.94 0.73
N ARG A 86 -12.80 -9.39 1.24
CA ARG A 86 -14.04 -9.49 0.47
C ARG A 86 -14.50 -8.13 -0.05
N GLU A 87 -14.48 -7.09 0.78
CA GLU A 87 -14.86 -5.73 0.38
C GLU A 87 -13.89 -5.14 -0.64
N PHE A 88 -12.59 -5.43 -0.54
CA PHE A 88 -11.59 -5.03 -1.55
C PHE A 88 -11.89 -5.68 -2.91
N GLN A 89 -12.19 -6.98 -2.90
CA GLN A 89 -12.50 -7.74 -4.10
C GLN A 89 -13.83 -7.29 -4.73
N GLU A 90 -14.91 -7.22 -3.94
CA GLU A 90 -16.26 -6.90 -4.43
C GLU A 90 -16.38 -5.45 -4.91
N LYS A 91 -15.75 -4.49 -4.24
CA LYS A 91 -15.92 -3.06 -4.60
C LYS A 91 -14.98 -2.63 -5.69
N TYR A 92 -13.72 -3.07 -5.65
CA TYR A 92 -12.66 -2.50 -6.48
C TYR A 92 -11.87 -3.54 -7.26
N GLY A 93 -12.22 -4.83 -7.18
CA GLY A 93 -11.54 -5.90 -7.91
C GLY A 93 -10.13 -6.19 -7.40
N ILE A 94 -9.81 -5.79 -6.17
CA ILE A 94 -8.46 -5.94 -5.61
C ILE A 94 -8.35 -7.28 -4.90
N LYS A 95 -7.46 -8.14 -5.40
CA LYS A 95 -7.15 -9.43 -4.78
C LYS A 95 -6.42 -9.24 -3.45
N SER A 96 -6.57 -10.19 -2.55
CA SER A 96 -6.02 -10.16 -1.19
C SER A 96 -4.51 -9.90 -1.17
N GLU A 97 -3.76 -10.57 -2.04
CA GLU A 97 -2.31 -10.44 -2.18
C GLU A 97 -1.85 -9.02 -2.54
N ASN A 98 -2.67 -8.27 -3.29
CA ASN A 98 -2.33 -6.94 -3.79
C ASN A 98 -2.79 -5.81 -2.86
N ILE A 99 -3.44 -6.12 -1.73
CA ILE A 99 -4.00 -5.11 -0.83
C ILE A 99 -2.93 -4.15 -0.30
N ALA A 100 -1.76 -4.66 0.13
CA ALA A 100 -0.72 -3.82 0.72
C ALA A 100 -0.15 -2.81 -0.28
N GLU A 101 0.21 -3.28 -1.47
CA GLU A 101 0.72 -2.43 -2.55
C GLU A 101 -0.33 -1.42 -3.00
N HIS A 102 -1.59 -1.87 -3.13
CA HIS A 102 -2.70 -1.00 -3.48
C HIS A 102 -2.89 0.12 -2.45
N LEU A 103 -2.91 -0.21 -1.15
CA LEU A 103 -3.02 0.78 -0.07
C LEU A 103 -1.85 1.76 -0.10
N LYS A 104 -0.61 1.29 -0.26
CA LYS A 104 0.58 2.13 -0.38
C LYS A 104 0.40 3.17 -1.49
N SER A 105 0.06 2.73 -2.69
CA SER A 105 -0.16 3.61 -3.85
C SER A 105 -1.32 4.59 -3.62
N PHE A 106 -2.44 4.09 -3.07
CA PHE A 106 -3.64 4.88 -2.84
C PHE A 106 -3.41 5.97 -1.80
N ILE A 107 -2.75 5.68 -0.68
CA ILE A 107 -2.48 6.66 0.38
C ILE A 107 -1.46 7.70 -0.08
N THR A 108 -0.45 7.28 -0.86
CA THR A 108 0.60 8.17 -1.37
C THR A 108 0.04 9.21 -2.35
N THR A 109 -0.93 8.84 -3.17
CA THR A 109 -1.43 9.66 -4.28
C THR A 109 -2.87 10.15 -4.11
N GLY A 110 -3.55 9.66 -3.08
CA GLY A 110 -4.93 10.00 -2.77
C GLY A 110 -5.04 11.32 -2.04
N LYS A 111 -6.21 11.95 -2.17
CA LYS A 111 -6.55 13.14 -1.41
C LYS A 111 -6.98 12.73 0.00
N LEU A 112 -6.41 13.38 1.01
CA LEU A 112 -6.88 13.26 2.39
C LEU A 112 -8.15 14.11 2.57
N GLU A 113 -9.31 13.46 2.76
CA GLU A 113 -10.60 14.15 2.92
C GLU A 113 -10.81 14.62 4.35
N TYR A 114 -10.43 13.80 5.34
CA TYR A 114 -10.34 14.21 6.73
C TYR A 114 -9.36 13.35 7.52
N SER A 115 -8.91 13.89 8.64
CA SER A 115 -8.15 13.19 9.69
C SER A 115 -8.68 13.69 11.04
N ILE A 116 -9.10 12.76 11.90
CA ILE A 116 -9.59 13.05 13.26
C ILE A 116 -8.92 12.11 14.28
N ILE A 117 -8.79 12.55 15.52
CA ILE A 117 -8.33 11.70 16.62
C ILE A 117 -9.54 10.94 17.17
N VAL A 118 -9.39 9.63 17.34
CA VAL A 118 -10.39 8.73 17.93
C VAL A 118 -9.77 8.01 19.11
N LYS A 119 -10.50 7.94 20.23
CA LYS A 119 -10.17 7.12 21.40
C LYS A 119 -10.87 5.78 21.31
N LYS A 120 -10.11 4.68 21.37
CA LYS A 120 -10.65 3.33 21.47
C LYS A 120 -9.88 2.54 22.52
N ASN A 121 -10.59 2.00 23.50
CA ASN A 121 -10.03 1.20 24.60
C ASN A 121 -8.85 1.90 25.31
N GLY A 122 -8.99 3.20 25.58
CA GLY A 122 -7.94 4.02 26.21
C GLY A 122 -6.81 4.47 25.28
N ASN A 123 -6.71 3.93 24.07
CA ASN A 123 -5.70 4.31 23.09
C ASN A 123 -6.23 5.39 22.14
N GLU A 124 -5.41 6.41 21.88
CA GLU A 124 -5.68 7.44 20.87
C GLU A 124 -4.99 7.09 19.55
N GLY A 125 -5.75 7.14 18.46
CA GLY A 125 -5.22 7.02 17.10
C GLY A 125 -5.95 7.96 16.15
N TYR A 126 -5.55 7.97 14.89
CA TYR A 126 -6.23 8.71 13.84
C TYR A 126 -7.19 7.81 13.07
N GLU A 127 -8.37 8.34 12.77
CA GLU A 127 -9.22 7.85 11.69
C GLU A 127 -9.07 8.78 10.49
N ARG A 128 -8.79 8.22 9.32
CA ARG A 128 -8.55 8.98 8.09
C ARG A 128 -9.36 8.44 6.95
N LEU A 129 -9.88 9.35 6.12
CA LEU A 129 -10.54 9.00 4.87
C LEU A 129 -9.73 9.56 3.71
N TYR A 130 -9.35 8.68 2.78
CA TYR A 130 -8.71 9.05 1.53
C TYR A 130 -9.67 8.84 0.36
N SER A 131 -9.55 9.68 -0.66
CA SER A 131 -10.29 9.56 -1.91
C SER A 131 -9.35 9.61 -3.12
N LYS A 132 -9.70 8.87 -4.18
CA LYS A 132 -9.05 8.93 -5.49
C LYS A 132 -9.97 8.35 -6.56
N ASN A 133 -10.22 9.08 -7.64
CA ASN A 133 -11.01 8.62 -8.79
C ASN A 133 -12.37 8.01 -8.40
N GLY A 134 -13.11 8.66 -7.49
CA GLY A 134 -14.41 8.18 -6.99
C GLY A 134 -14.34 6.99 -6.02
N LYS A 135 -13.15 6.45 -5.74
CA LYS A 135 -12.93 5.42 -4.73
C LYS A 135 -12.57 6.06 -3.39
N TYR A 136 -12.97 5.40 -2.31
CA TYR A 136 -12.74 5.85 -0.94
C TYR A 136 -12.22 4.71 -0.07
N TYR A 137 -11.23 5.03 0.76
CA TYR A 137 -10.68 4.13 1.78
C TYR A 137 -10.69 4.81 3.14
N LEU A 138 -11.28 4.12 4.11
CA LEU A 138 -11.23 4.50 5.51
C LEU A 138 -10.10 3.73 6.17
N LEU A 139 -9.14 4.46 6.72
CA LEU A 139 -8.10 3.93 7.60
C LEU A 139 -8.58 4.12 9.04
N THR A 140 -8.82 3.00 9.72
CA THR A 140 -9.29 2.97 11.09
C THR A 140 -8.14 2.56 12.01
N GLY A 141 -7.75 3.47 12.91
CA GLY A 141 -6.65 3.22 13.84
C GLY A 141 -5.28 3.35 13.19
N VAL A 142 -4.96 4.54 12.67
CA VAL A 142 -3.55 4.90 12.44
C VAL A 142 -2.97 5.35 13.78
N GLY A 143 -2.05 4.59 14.36
CA GLY A 143 -1.39 4.94 15.62
C GLY A 143 -0.70 6.31 15.54
N LYS A 144 -0.45 6.94 16.69
CA LYS A 144 0.31 8.21 16.74
C LYS A 144 1.71 8.08 16.11
N ASN A 145 2.27 6.88 16.17
CA ASN A 145 3.52 6.47 15.53
C ASN A 145 3.38 6.14 14.03
N GLY A 146 2.22 6.35 13.42
CA GLY A 146 1.96 6.06 12.00
C GLY A 146 1.58 4.61 11.70
N PHE A 147 1.50 3.73 12.69
CA PHE A 147 1.20 2.32 12.46
C PHE A 147 -0.25 2.14 11.97
N LEU A 148 -0.42 1.50 10.81
CA LEU A 148 -1.74 1.23 10.23
C LEU A 148 -2.32 -0.07 10.80
N VAL A 149 -3.34 0.07 11.66
CA VAL A 149 -4.05 -1.09 12.24
C VAL A 149 -5.02 -1.71 11.24
N SER A 150 -5.90 -0.92 10.62
CA SER A 150 -6.90 -1.41 9.67
C SER A 150 -7.24 -0.37 8.59
N ALA A 151 -7.62 -0.86 7.42
CA ALA A 151 -8.04 -0.06 6.28
C ALA A 151 -9.01 -0.85 5.41
N TYR A 152 -10.08 -0.20 4.94
CA TYR A 152 -11.04 -0.86 4.07
C TYR A 152 -11.79 0.11 3.14
N PRO A 153 -12.28 -0.39 2.00
CA PRO A 153 -13.00 0.43 1.04
C PRO A 153 -14.40 0.78 1.56
N VAL A 154 -14.81 2.04 1.43
CA VAL A 154 -16.15 2.51 1.83
C VAL A 154 -16.96 2.98 0.63
N LYS A 155 -18.29 2.86 0.71
CA LYS A 155 -19.19 3.35 -0.35
C LYS A 155 -19.16 4.87 -0.38
N GLU A 156 -19.31 5.48 -1.55
CA GLU A 156 -19.33 6.94 -1.73
C GLU A 156 -20.38 7.63 -0.82
N LYS A 157 -21.60 7.06 -0.72
CA LYS A 157 -22.64 7.59 0.18
C LYS A 157 -22.16 7.66 1.64
N THR A 158 -21.50 6.60 2.12
CA THR A 158 -20.92 6.55 3.47
C THR A 158 -19.78 7.57 3.61
N ALA A 159 -18.88 7.63 2.63
CA ALA A 159 -17.78 8.59 2.60
C ALA A 159 -18.27 10.04 2.69
N LYS A 160 -19.25 10.43 1.88
CA LYS A 160 -19.86 11.77 1.91
C LYS A 160 -20.47 12.12 3.26
N THR A 161 -21.14 11.16 3.91
CA THR A 161 -21.68 11.35 5.26
C THR A 161 -20.57 11.58 6.28
N LEU A 162 -19.50 10.79 6.25
CA LEU A 162 -18.35 10.94 7.14
C LEU A 162 -17.64 12.29 6.94
N ILE A 163 -17.42 12.69 5.69
CA ILE A 163 -16.83 13.98 5.33
C ILE A 163 -17.68 15.11 5.90
N LYS A 164 -19.00 15.11 5.64
CA LYS A 164 -19.92 16.14 6.15
C LYS A 164 -19.90 16.22 7.67
N ARG A 165 -19.92 15.07 8.35
CA ARG A 165 -19.86 14.99 9.82
C ARG A 165 -18.58 15.62 10.37
N ASN A 166 -17.44 15.28 9.79
CA ASN A 166 -16.13 15.60 10.36
C ASN A 166 -15.54 16.93 9.87
N THR A 167 -16.06 17.51 8.77
CA THR A 167 -15.68 18.85 8.28
C THR A 167 -16.54 19.96 8.89
N LYS A 168 -17.79 19.68 9.25
CA LYS A 168 -18.71 20.66 9.87
C LYS A 168 -18.23 21.17 11.22
N TRP A 169 -17.43 20.39 11.95
CA TRP A 169 -16.87 20.75 13.25
C TRP A 169 -15.64 21.68 13.19
N LYS A 170 -15.01 21.86 12.03
CA LYS A 170 -13.86 22.78 11.87
C LYS A 170 -14.24 24.24 11.56
N LYS A 171 -15.55 24.55 11.53
CA LYS A 171 -16.09 25.88 11.15
C LYS A 171 -16.72 26.66 12.32
N LYS A 172 -16.46 26.26 13.56
CA LYS A 172 -16.77 27.03 14.78
C LYS A 172 -15.46 27.34 15.48
#